data_AF-A0A975YP78-F1
#
_entry.id   AF-A0A975YP78-F1
#
_cell.length_a   1.000
_cell.length_b   1.000
_cell.length_c   1.000
_cell.angle_alpha   90.00
_cell.angle_beta   90.00
_cell.angle_gamma   90.00
#
_symmetry.space_group_name_H-M   'P 1'
#
loop_
_entity.id
_entity.type
_entity.pdbx_description
1 polymer ?
#
loop_
_entity_poly.entity_id
_entity_poly.type
_entity_poly.pdbx_seq_one_letter_code
_entity_poly.pdbx_strand_id
1 'polypeptide(L)' 'MATFFLAGPLVVFLIFVAPLWLLLHYRSKRKAANGLSQEDYEALQGLSDKAKGLQDRINTLERILDAESPNWRGHYDRS' A
#
# COMPACT_ATOMS: atom_id res chain seq x y z
N MET A 1 9.10 -37.51 38.10
CA MET A 1 10.34 -37.96 37.44
C MET A 1 10.29 -37.70 35.93
N ALA A 2 9.33 -38.24 35.17
CA ALA A 2 9.28 -38.09 33.69
C ALA A 2 9.05 -36.66 33.16
N THR A 3 8.32 -35.82 33.89
CA THR A 3 8.02 -34.43 33.50
C THR A 3 9.26 -33.56 33.32
N PHE A 4 10.32 -33.78 34.10
CA PHE A 4 11.57 -33.03 33.98
C PHE A 4 12.34 -33.36 32.68
N PHE A 5 12.28 -34.61 32.22
CA PHE A 5 12.94 -35.04 30.98
C PHE A 5 12.28 -34.46 29.72
N LEU A 6 10.97 -34.20 29.77
CA LEU A 6 10.24 -33.55 28.67
C LEU A 6 10.27 -32.01 28.78
N ALA A 7 10.16 -31.47 29.99
CA ALA A 7 10.12 -30.03 30.22
C ALA A 7 11.46 -29.33 29.95
N GLY A 8 12.59 -29.98 30.25
CA GLY A 8 13.92 -29.40 30.04
C GLY A 8 14.18 -29.00 28.58
N PRO A 9 14.11 -29.94 27.61
CA PRO A 9 14.26 -29.62 26.19
C PRO A 9 13.22 -28.61 25.68
N LEU A 10 11.99 -28.70 26.17
CA LEU A 10 10.89 -27.81 25.76
C LEU A 10 11.12 -26.37 26.21
N VAL A 11 11.63 -26.16 27.44
CA VAL A 11 11.97 -24.81 27.95
C VAL A 11 13.13 -24.21 27.17
N VAL A 12 14.17 -24.98 26.88
CA VAL A 12 15.30 -24.50 26.05
C VAL A 12 14.81 -24.12 24.66
N PHE A 13 13.97 -24.94 24.04
CA PHE A 13 13.35 -24.63 22.75
C PHE A 13 12.53 -23.33 22.80
N LEU A 14 11.72 -23.12 23.84
CA LEU A 14 10.94 -21.89 24.03
C LEU A 14 11.84 -20.65 24.22
N ILE A 15 12.97 -20.77 24.91
CA ILE A 15 13.92 -19.67 25.10
C ILE A 15 14.53 -19.22 23.76
N PHE A 16 14.69 -20.11 22.77
CA PHE A 16 15.18 -19.72 21.45
C PHE A 16 14.06 -19.30 20.50
N VAL A 17 12.95 -20.02 20.49
CA VAL A 17 11.85 -19.79 19.55
C VAL A 17 11.01 -18.58 19.94
N ALA A 18 10.73 -18.36 21.23
CA ALA A 18 9.92 -17.23 21.66
C ALA A 18 10.56 -15.86 21.33
N PRO A 19 11.88 -15.63 21.54
CA PRO A 19 12.52 -14.38 21.13
C PRO A 19 12.59 -14.19 19.62
N LEU A 20 12.84 -15.27 18.86
CA LEU A 20 12.79 -15.23 17.39
C LEU A 20 11.40 -14.85 16.89
N TRP A 21 10.36 -15.44 17.47
CA TRP A 21 8.97 -15.11 17.16
C TRP A 21 8.61 -13.67 17.54
N LEU A 22 9.06 -13.20 18.70
CA LEU A 22 8.83 -11.83 19.16
C LEU A 22 9.52 -10.82 18.23
N LEU A 23 10.76 -11.10 17.79
CA LEU A 23 11.45 -10.30 16.76
C LEU A 23 10.67 -10.26 15.44
N LEU A 24 10.18 -11.39 14.94
CA LEU A 24 9.38 -11.45 13.71
C LEU A 24 8.04 -10.73 13.86
N HIS A 25 7.35 -10.94 14.98
CA HIS A 25 6.07 -10.30 15.29
C HIS A 25 6.23 -8.78 15.39
N TYR A 26 7.26 -8.33 16.10
CA TYR A 26 7.53 -6.91 16.24
C TYR A 26 8.03 -6.31 14.92
N ARG A 27 8.88 -6.98 14.13
CA ARG A 27 9.28 -6.51 12.79
C ARG A 27 8.11 -6.42 11.82
N SER A 28 7.19 -7.38 11.84
CA SER A 28 5.98 -7.38 11.01
C SER A 28 5.06 -6.22 11.41
N LYS A 29 4.81 -6.04 12.71
CA LYS A 29 4.07 -4.88 13.22
C LYS A 29 4.79 -3.57 12.92
N ARG A 30 6.12 -3.53 12.98
CA ARG A 30 6.91 -2.34 12.65
C ARG A 30 6.87 -2.05 11.15
N LYS A 31 6.79 -3.04 10.26
CA LYS A 31 6.57 -2.81 8.84
C LYS A 31 5.16 -2.29 8.54
N ALA A 32 4.17 -2.68 9.35
CA ALA A 32 2.80 -2.16 9.26
C ALA A 32 2.59 -0.82 9.99
N ALA A 33 3.41 -0.50 11.00
CA ALA A 33 3.28 0.68 11.85
C ALA A 33 4.30 1.79 11.53
N ASN A 34 5.45 1.45 10.94
CA ASN A 34 6.22 2.40 10.15
C ASN A 34 5.30 2.72 8.98
N GLY A 35 4.75 3.93 8.94
CA GLY A 35 3.93 4.38 7.82
C GLY A 35 4.70 4.31 6.50
N LEU A 36 4.17 5.00 5.48
CA LEU A 36 4.84 5.10 4.18
C LEU A 36 6.33 5.42 4.38
N SER A 37 7.21 4.60 3.80
CA SER A 37 8.63 4.90 3.78
C SER A 37 8.87 6.17 2.96
N GLN A 38 10.06 6.79 3.08
CA GLN A 38 10.41 7.95 2.27
C GLN A 38 10.25 7.66 0.76
N GLU A 39 10.61 6.45 0.34
CA GLU A 39 10.45 5.94 -1.03
C GLU A 39 8.96 5.85 -1.42
N ASP A 40 8.10 5.36 -0.52
CA ASP A 40 6.66 5.28 -0.76
C ASP A 40 6.02 6.68 -0.86
N TYR A 41 6.48 7.65 -0.06
CA TYR A 41 6.04 9.04 -0.16
C TYR A 41 6.43 9.66 -1.51
N GLU A 42 7.66 9.44 -1.97
CA GLU A 42 8.12 9.92 -3.28
C GLU A 42 7.34 9.28 -4.43
N ALA A 43 7.03 7.99 -4.34
CA ALA A 43 6.19 7.30 -5.31
C ALA A 43 4.76 7.89 -5.35
N LEU A 44 4.15 8.12 -4.19
CA LEU A 44 2.82 8.74 -4.09
C LEU A 44 2.80 10.18 -4.60
N GLN A 45 3.83 10.96 -4.29
CA GLN A 45 3.98 12.31 -4.82
C GLN A 45 4.07 12.28 -6.35
N GLY A 46 4.87 11.38 -6.92
CA GLY A 46 4.98 11.20 -8.36
C GLY A 46 3.65 10.78 -9.02
N LEU A 47 2.85 9.94 -8.35
CA LEU A 47 1.51 9.57 -8.82
C LEU A 47 0.54 10.76 -8.75
N SER A 48 0.58 11.55 -7.68
CA SER A 48 -0.23 12.77 -7.52
C SER A 48 0.07 13.78 -8.62
N ASP A 49 1.35 14.00 -8.93
CA ASP A 49 1.77 14.96 -9.95
C ASP A 49 1.41 14.49 -11.37
N LYS A 50 1.49 13.18 -11.63
CA LYS A 50 0.96 12.59 -12.86
C LYS A 50 -0.56 12.78 -12.98
N ALA A 51 -1.30 12.57 -11.90
CA ALA A 51 -2.75 12.76 -11.89
C ALA A 51 -3.14 14.21 -12.20
N LYS A 52 -2.42 15.20 -11.63
CA LYS A 52 -2.61 16.62 -11.96
C LYS A 52 -2.38 16.88 -13.46
N GLY A 53 -1.27 16.38 -14.01
CA GLY A 53 -0.98 16.55 -15.43
C GLY A 53 -2.03 15.89 -16.35
N LEU A 54 -2.62 14.76 -15.94
CA LEU A 54 -3.72 14.14 -16.67
C LEU A 54 -5.00 14.97 -16.60
N GLN A 55 -5.31 15.59 -15.46
CA GLN A 55 -6.46 16.48 -15.31
C GLN A 55 -6.38 17.69 -16.27
N ASP A 56 -5.20 18.32 -16.36
CA ASP A 56 -5.00 19.46 -17.26
C ASP A 56 -5.16 19.07 -18.74
N ARG A 57 -4.70 17.86 -19.08
CA ARG A 57 -4.88 17.29 -20.42
C ARG A 57 -6.35 17.00 -20.70
N ILE A 58 -7.09 16.43 -19.75
CA ILE A 58 -8.54 16.19 -19.89
C ILE A 58 -9.25 17.52 -20.12
N ASN A 59 -8.98 18.54 -19.32
CA ASN A 59 -9.59 19.87 -19.49
C ASN A 59 -9.30 20.46 -20.88
N THR A 60 -8.08 20.26 -21.38
CA THR A 60 -7.70 20.68 -22.74
C THR A 60 -8.46 19.90 -23.80
N LEU A 61 -8.58 18.58 -23.64
CA LEU A 61 -9.32 17.72 -24.55
C LEU A 61 -10.82 18.03 -24.53
N GLU A 62 -11.40 18.28 -23.36
CA GLU A 62 -12.80 18.72 -23.23
C GLU A 62 -13.02 20.04 -23.97
N ARG A 63 -12.11 21.01 -23.82
CA ARG A 63 -12.20 22.29 -24.55
C ARG A 63 -12.11 22.14 -26.06
N ILE A 64 -11.23 21.26 -26.54
CA ILE A 64 -11.12 20.95 -27.98
C ILE A 64 -12.39 20.24 -28.46
N LEU A 65 -12.87 19.26 -27.70
CA LEU A 65 -14.03 18.46 -28.05
C LEU A 65 -15.33 19.30 -28.02
N ASP A 66 -15.45 20.25 -27.11
CA ASP A 66 -16.53 21.24 -27.06
C ASP A 66 -16.48 22.17 -28.30
N ALA A 67 -15.29 22.48 -28.82
CA ALA A 67 -15.13 23.30 -30.03
C ALA A 67 -15.39 22.51 -31.33
N GLU A 68 -14.94 21.25 -31.41
CA GLU A 68 -15.08 20.41 -32.61
C GLU A 68 -16.43 19.70 -32.71
N SER A 69 -17.07 19.33 -31.59
CA SER A 69 -18.33 18.57 -31.59
C SER A 69 -19.27 19.03 -30.47
N PRO A 70 -19.91 20.20 -30.56
CA PRO A 70 -20.67 20.84 -29.47
C PRO A 70 -21.76 19.99 -28.78
N ASN A 71 -22.22 18.91 -29.41
CA ASN A 71 -23.29 18.04 -28.91
C ASN A 71 -22.79 16.67 -28.39
N TRP A 72 -21.48 16.48 -28.24
CA TRP A 72 -20.88 15.20 -27.84
C TRP A 72 -21.37 14.70 -26.48
N ARG A 73 -21.59 15.61 -25.51
CA ARG A 73 -22.03 15.29 -24.15
C ARG A 73 -23.40 14.61 -24.09
N GLY A 74 -24.32 14.94 -25.02
CA GLY A 74 -25.65 14.33 -25.09
C GLY A 74 -25.68 12.93 -25.73
N HIS A 75 -24.61 12.51 -26.41
CA HIS A 75 -24.54 11.21 -27.08
C HIS A 75 -24.18 10.06 -26.11
N TYR A 76 -23.49 10.38 -25.01
CA TYR A 76 -23.08 9.40 -23.98
C TYR A 76 -24.12 9.15 -22.89
N ASP A 77 -25.09 10.05 -22.71
CA ASP A 77 -26.16 9.93 -21.70
C ASP A 77 -27.34 9.02 -22.14
N ARG A 78 -27.26 8.42 -23.35
CA ARG A 78 -28.33 7.58 -23.94
C ARG A 78 -27.95 6.11 -24.20
N SER A 79 -26.80 5.64 -23.72
CA SER A 79 -26.34 4.24 -23.82
C SER A 79 -26.22 3.58 -22.46
#